data_AF-A0A8J7PTW5-F1
#
_entry.id   AF-A0A8J7PTW5-F1
#
_cell.length_a   1.000
_cell.length_b   1.000
_cell.length_c   1.000
_cell.angle_alpha   90.00
_cell.angle_beta   90.00
_cell.angle_gamma   90.00
#
_symmetry.space_group_name_H-M   'P 1'
#
loop_
_entity.id
_entity.type
_entity.pdbx_description
1 polymer ?
#
loop_
_entity_poly.entity_id
_entity_poly.type
_entity_poly.pdbx_seq_one_letter_code
_entity_poly.pdbx_strand_id
1 'polypeptide(L)'
;MQKLNLAQGFKLVLLALLLAALAACGRDNIKEGTSDAATSPNQYDLVVRADKDGQFDLDNATVDTQTLRDHIRYRNENGQPVHSILLKPGEKQKVTNAQVAGLAGISRDLKIESYVLDNDGKLKVIQIADDGKK
;
A
#
# COMPACT_ATOMS: atom_id res chain seq x y z
N MET A 1 5.83 7.59 -55.36
CA MET A 1 5.73 8.81 -54.53
C MET A 1 4.59 8.63 -53.52
N GLN A 2 4.88 8.08 -52.34
CA GLN A 2 3.91 7.98 -51.26
C GLN A 2 3.96 9.27 -50.44
N LYS A 3 2.93 10.12 -50.59
CA LYS A 3 2.76 11.31 -49.75
C LYS A 3 2.30 10.82 -48.38
N LEU A 4 3.24 10.61 -47.47
CA LEU A 4 2.94 10.36 -46.06
C LEU A 4 2.32 11.65 -45.52
N ASN A 5 0.99 11.65 -45.34
CA ASN A 5 0.28 12.80 -44.79
C ASN A 5 0.80 13.06 -43.37
N LEU A 6 1.44 14.21 -43.17
CA LEU A 6 2.00 14.67 -41.89
C LEU A 6 0.97 14.61 -40.74
N ALA A 7 -0.32 14.76 -41.07
CA ALA A 7 -1.44 14.66 -40.14
C ALA A 7 -1.74 13.22 -39.63
N GLN A 8 -1.36 12.17 -40.37
CA GLN A 8 -1.52 10.77 -39.93
C GLN A 8 -0.41 10.34 -38.95
N GLY A 9 0.81 10.88 -39.10
CA GLY A 9 1.91 10.62 -38.17
C GLY A 9 1.63 11.18 -36.77
N PHE A 10 1.01 12.36 -36.68
CA PHE A 10 0.72 13.03 -35.41
C PHE A 10 -0.32 12.28 -34.56
N LYS A 11 -1.33 11.65 -35.20
CA LYS A 11 -2.34 10.83 -34.50
C LYS A 11 -1.75 9.55 -33.91
N LEU A 12 -0.81 8.92 -34.61
CA LEU A 12 -0.14 7.71 -34.12
C LEU A 12 0.79 8.01 -32.94
N VAL A 13 1.47 9.16 -32.94
CA VAL A 13 2.31 9.62 -31.83
C VAL A 13 1.48 9.92 -30.58
N LEU A 14 0.35 10.63 -30.71
CA LEU A 14 -0.56 10.91 -29.59
C LEU A 14 -1.17 9.64 -29.00
N LEU A 15 -1.55 8.67 -29.85
CA LEU A 15 -2.10 7.39 -29.38
C LEU A 15 -1.03 6.55 -28.65
N ALA A 16 0.20 6.55 -29.15
CA ALA A 16 1.33 5.87 -28.50
C ALA A 16 1.70 6.52 -27.16
N LEU A 17 1.65 7.85 -27.05
CA LEU A 17 1.84 8.60 -25.80
C LEU A 17 0.75 8.29 -24.77
N LEU A 18 -0.52 8.18 -25.18
CA LEU A 18 -1.61 7.78 -24.29
C LEU A 18 -1.44 6.35 -23.77
N LEU A 19 -1.05 5.42 -24.66
CA LEU A 19 -0.82 4.01 -24.30
C LEU A 19 0.39 3.85 -23.37
N ALA A 20 1.46 4.64 -23.58
CA ALA A 20 2.61 4.67 -22.69
C ALA A 20 2.29 5.26 -21.30
N ALA A 21 1.42 6.27 -21.23
CA ALA A 21 0.93 6.82 -19.97
C ALA A 21 0.12 5.79 -19.17
N LEU A 22 -0.70 4.96 -19.83
CA LEU A 22 -1.44 3.88 -19.16
C LEU A 22 -0.53 2.73 -18.69
N ALA A 23 0.55 2.44 -19.42
CA ALA A 23 1.50 1.38 -19.03
C ALA A 23 2.29 1.72 -17.75
N ALA A 24 2.48 3.02 -17.45
CA ALA A 24 3.13 3.47 -16.23
C ALA A 24 2.25 3.33 -14.97
N CYS A 25 0.92 3.26 -15.12
CA CYS A 25 -0.02 3.09 -14.02
C CYS A 25 -0.23 1.63 -13.57
N GLY A 26 0.42 0.66 -14.22
CA GLY A 26 0.15 -0.77 -13.98
C GLY A 26 1.18 -1.52 -13.14
N ARG A 27 2.25 -0.85 -12.69
CA ARG A 27 3.39 -1.51 -12.04
C ARG A 27 3.56 -1.07 -10.58
N ASP A 28 2.53 -1.33 -9.78
CA ASP A 28 2.58 -1.29 -8.31
C ASP A 28 3.55 -2.36 -7.79
N ASN A 29 4.85 -2.06 -7.83
CA ASN A 29 5.78 -2.78 -6.98
C ASN A 29 5.74 -2.10 -5.61
N ILE A 30 5.31 -2.85 -4.59
CA ILE A 30 5.51 -2.49 -3.19
C ILE A 30 7.02 -2.52 -2.92
N LYS A 31 7.70 -1.42 -3.25
CA LYS A 31 9.15 -1.23 -3.08
C LYS A 31 9.43 0.07 -2.34
N GLU A 32 8.67 1.12 -2.62
CA GLU A 32 8.81 2.39 -1.91
C GLU A 32 8.37 2.24 -0.45
N GLY A 33 9.24 2.65 0.48
CA GLY A 33 8.94 2.60 1.92
C GLY A 33 8.89 1.20 2.53
N THR A 34 9.41 0.17 1.86
CA THR A 34 9.47 -1.21 2.40
C THR A 34 10.82 -1.85 2.18
N SER A 35 11.20 -2.79 3.04
CA SER A 35 12.37 -3.65 2.86
C SER A 35 12.03 -5.09 3.21
N ASP A 36 12.87 -6.04 2.81
CA ASP A 36 12.74 -7.42 3.25
C ASP A 36 12.76 -7.48 4.79
N ALA A 37 11.86 -8.26 5.37
CA ALA A 37 11.79 -8.46 6.81
C ALA A 37 12.85 -9.49 7.23
N ALA A 38 13.94 -9.05 7.86
CA ALA A 38 14.97 -9.95 8.39
C ALA A 38 14.44 -10.81 9.56
N THR A 39 13.54 -10.23 10.35
CA THR A 39 12.86 -10.87 11.47
C THR A 39 11.40 -10.43 11.47
N SER A 40 10.51 -11.36 11.80
CA SER A 40 9.08 -11.10 11.96
C SER A 40 8.55 -11.81 13.21
N PRO A 41 7.53 -11.24 13.88
CA PRO A 41 6.78 -11.95 14.90
C PRO A 41 6.18 -13.26 14.38
N ASN A 42 6.05 -14.26 15.27
CA ASN A 42 5.31 -15.49 14.99
C ASN A 42 3.79 -15.24 14.87
N GLN A 43 3.30 -14.19 15.53
CA GLN A 43 1.90 -13.76 15.53
C GLN A 43 1.85 -12.24 15.52
N TYR A 44 0.83 -11.68 14.86
CA TYR A 44 0.59 -10.24 14.80
C TYR A 44 -0.63 -9.90 15.66
N ASP A 45 -0.59 -8.75 16.32
CA ASP A 45 -1.68 -8.29 17.20
C ASP A 45 -2.92 -7.83 16.39
N LEU A 46 -2.70 -7.46 15.13
CA LEU A 46 -3.75 -7.13 14.17
C LEU A 46 -3.35 -7.60 12.76
N VAL A 47 -4.31 -8.18 12.04
CA VAL A 47 -4.15 -8.51 10.62
C VAL A 47 -5.29 -7.86 9.86
N VAL A 48 -4.95 -7.07 8.85
CA VAL A 48 -5.91 -6.43 7.94
C VAL A 48 -5.64 -6.87 6.51
N ARG A 49 -6.66 -6.79 5.68
CA ARG A 49 -6.56 -7.10 4.25
C ARG A 49 -6.63 -5.83 3.42
N ALA A 50 -6.04 -5.86 2.25
CA ALA A 50 -6.23 -4.82 1.24
C ALA A 50 -7.68 -4.85 0.76
N ASP A 51 -8.31 -3.67 0.69
CA ASP A 51 -9.59 -3.47 0.03
C ASP A 51 -9.47 -2.40 -1.08
N LYS A 52 -10.55 -2.14 -1.80
CA LYS A 52 -10.63 -1.17 -2.89
C LYS A 52 -10.23 0.24 -2.46
N ASP A 53 -9.85 1.07 -3.41
CA ASP A 53 -9.60 2.50 -3.22
C ASP A 53 -8.52 2.83 -2.16
N GLY A 54 -7.57 1.92 -1.94
CA GLY A 54 -6.51 2.09 -0.94
C GLY A 54 -7.00 1.92 0.51
N GLN A 55 -8.18 1.34 0.70
CA GLN A 55 -8.80 1.10 2.00
C GLN A 55 -8.42 -0.27 2.56
N PHE A 56 -8.85 -0.57 3.77
CA PHE A 56 -8.54 -1.81 4.48
C PHE A 56 -9.82 -2.59 4.74
N ASP A 57 -9.75 -3.90 4.62
CA ASP A 57 -10.75 -4.80 5.16
C ASP A 57 -10.30 -5.20 6.57
N LEU A 58 -11.08 -4.73 7.55
CA LEU A 58 -10.97 -5.03 8.96
C LEU A 58 -12.24 -5.80 9.36
N ASP A 59 -12.09 -7.09 9.67
CA ASP A 59 -13.21 -7.97 10.08
C ASP A 59 -14.39 -7.99 9.10
N ASN A 60 -14.11 -7.97 7.79
CA ASN A 60 -15.08 -7.93 6.69
C ASN A 60 -15.78 -6.57 6.53
N ALA A 61 -15.23 -5.51 7.13
CA ALA A 61 -15.67 -4.14 6.93
C ALA A 61 -14.58 -3.33 6.21
N THR A 62 -14.98 -2.64 5.14
CA THR A 62 -14.13 -1.67 4.46
C THR A 62 -13.98 -0.42 5.34
N VAL A 63 -12.74 -0.08 5.70
CA VAL A 63 -12.40 1.09 6.52
C VAL A 63 -11.27 1.88 5.88
N ASP A 64 -11.32 3.20 6.02
CA ASP A 64 -10.22 4.06 5.58
C ASP A 64 -9.06 4.06 6.60
N THR A 65 -7.94 4.70 6.23
CA THR A 65 -6.75 4.81 7.08
C THR A 65 -7.05 5.46 8.44
N GLN A 66 -7.93 6.46 8.48
CA GLN A 66 -8.24 7.18 9.71
C GLN A 66 -9.04 6.28 10.66
N THR A 67 -10.05 5.60 10.14
CA THR A 67 -10.88 4.66 10.90
C THR A 67 -10.04 3.49 11.42
N LEU A 68 -9.12 2.96 10.63
CA LEU A 68 -8.18 1.93 11.09
C LEU A 68 -7.28 2.45 12.23
N ARG A 69 -6.76 3.67 12.11
CA ARG A 69 -5.97 4.31 13.17
C ARG A 69 -6.76 4.43 14.47
N ASP A 70 -8.00 4.92 14.37
CA ASP A 70 -8.87 5.13 15.54
C ASP A 70 -9.27 3.80 16.18
N HIS A 71 -9.50 2.76 15.38
CA HIS A 71 -9.72 1.41 15.88
C HIS A 71 -8.52 0.89 16.68
N ILE A 72 -7.29 1.07 16.18
CA ILE A 72 -6.07 0.66 16.90
C ILE A 72 -5.92 1.44 18.22
N ARG A 73 -6.15 2.76 18.20
CA ARG A 73 -6.13 3.59 19.42
C ARG A 73 -7.13 3.09 20.45
N TYR A 74 -8.36 2.85 20.03
CA TYR A 74 -9.40 2.31 20.89
C TYR A 74 -8.98 0.96 21.50
N ARG A 75 -8.42 0.03 20.72
CA ARG A 75 -7.92 -1.25 21.24
C ARG A 75 -6.82 -1.04 22.30
N ASN A 76 -5.87 -0.15 22.04
CA ASN A 76 -4.79 0.17 22.98
C ASN A 76 -5.34 0.72 24.31
N GLU A 77 -6.32 1.63 24.25
CA GLU A 77 -6.97 2.23 25.43
C GLU A 77 -7.78 1.20 26.23
N ASN A 78 -8.31 0.17 25.58
CA ASN A 78 -9.11 -0.89 26.22
C ASN A 78 -8.27 -2.10 26.66
N GLY A 79 -6.94 -1.96 26.78
CA GLY A 79 -6.06 -3.00 27.28
C GLY A 79 -5.75 -4.12 26.28
N GLN A 80 -5.95 -3.87 24.99
CA GLN A 80 -5.58 -4.77 23.89
C GLN A 80 -4.53 -4.08 23.00
N PRO A 81 -3.30 -3.87 23.50
CA PRO A 81 -2.30 -3.12 22.78
C PRO A 81 -1.89 -3.82 21.47
N VAL A 82 -1.86 -3.06 20.39
CA VAL A 82 -1.35 -3.49 19.09
C VAL A 82 0.09 -3.01 18.99
N HIS A 83 1.06 -3.92 18.99
CA HIS A 83 2.47 -3.60 18.76
C HIS A 83 2.87 -3.91 17.32
N SER A 84 2.21 -4.88 16.71
CA SER A 84 2.50 -5.38 15.37
C SER A 84 1.22 -5.53 14.55
N ILE A 85 1.28 -5.07 13.30
CA ILE A 85 0.18 -5.19 12.33
C ILE A 85 0.69 -5.76 11.01
N LEU A 86 -0.09 -6.67 10.42
CA LEU A 86 0.18 -7.24 9.11
C LEU A 86 -0.92 -6.86 8.11
N LEU A 87 -0.52 -6.23 7.00
CA LEU A 87 -1.34 -6.05 5.81
C LEU A 87 -1.14 -7.21 4.83
N LYS A 88 -2.22 -7.87 4.43
CA LYS A 88 -2.21 -8.92 3.39
C LYS A 88 -3.00 -8.48 2.15
N PRO A 89 -2.79 -9.12 0.98
CA PRO A 89 -3.73 -9.02 -0.12
C PRO A 89 -5.13 -9.44 0.35
N GLY A 90 -6.16 -8.75 -0.15
CA GLY A 90 -7.55 -9.14 0.05
C GLY A 90 -7.96 -10.27 -0.91
N GLU A 91 -9.19 -10.75 -0.78
CA GLU A 91 -9.69 -11.85 -1.62
C GLU A 91 -9.67 -11.51 -3.11
N LYS A 92 -9.93 -10.25 -3.45
CA LYS A 92 -10.00 -9.74 -4.83
C LYS A 92 -9.10 -8.53 -5.06
N GLN A 93 -8.35 -8.10 -4.04
CA GLN A 93 -7.62 -6.84 -4.04
C GLN A 93 -6.14 -7.07 -3.75
N LYS A 94 -5.30 -6.45 -4.56
CA LYS A 94 -3.86 -6.40 -4.34
C LYS A 94 -3.53 -5.34 -3.29
N VAL A 95 -2.39 -5.53 -2.62
CA VAL A 95 -1.81 -4.44 -1.83
C VAL A 95 -1.32 -3.34 -2.78
N THR A 96 -1.64 -2.09 -2.44
CA THR A 96 -1.29 -0.87 -3.17
C THR A 96 -0.32 -0.01 -2.37
N ASN A 97 0.41 0.88 -3.05
CA ASN A 97 1.27 1.87 -2.38
C ASN A 97 0.47 2.83 -1.47
N ALA A 98 -0.80 3.10 -1.78
CA ALA A 98 -1.67 3.93 -0.93
C ALA A 98 -1.91 3.30 0.45
N GLN A 99 -2.16 1.99 0.50
CA GLN A 99 -2.33 1.26 1.77
C GLN A 99 -1.02 1.21 2.55
N VAL A 100 0.10 0.97 1.86
CA VAL A 100 1.43 0.96 2.50
C VAL A 100 1.77 2.32 3.09
N ALA A 101 1.50 3.42 2.36
CA ALA A 101 1.71 4.78 2.86
C ALA A 101 0.77 5.11 4.03
N GLY A 102 -0.51 4.72 3.94
CA GLY A 102 -1.47 4.88 5.04
C GLY A 102 -1.02 4.17 6.31
N LEU A 103 -0.60 2.91 6.16
CA LEU A 103 -0.12 2.10 7.28
C LEU A 103 1.21 2.62 7.83
N ALA A 104 2.13 3.11 6.99
CA ALA A 104 3.35 3.79 7.42
C ALA A 104 3.03 5.02 8.31
N GLY A 105 2.00 5.80 7.95
CA GLY A 105 1.51 6.91 8.76
C GLY A 105 1.02 6.45 10.14
N ILE A 106 0.19 5.41 10.19
CA ILE A 106 -0.29 4.81 11.45
C ILE A 106 0.89 4.32 12.30
N SER A 107 1.85 3.64 11.67
CA SER A 107 3.05 3.10 12.32
C SER A 107 3.85 4.21 13.01
N ARG A 108 4.04 5.34 12.32
CA ARG A 108 4.74 6.51 12.84
C ARG A 108 4.02 7.11 14.04
N ASP A 109 2.71 7.29 13.93
CA ASP A 109 1.87 7.98 14.90
C ASP A 109 1.70 7.15 16.19
N LEU A 110 1.49 5.84 16.03
CA LEU A 110 1.16 4.94 17.13
C LEU A 110 2.35 4.12 17.63
N LYS A 111 3.53 4.29 17.01
CA LYS A 111 4.76 3.56 17.34
C LYS A 111 4.58 2.04 17.29
N ILE A 112 3.92 1.57 16.24
CA ILE A 112 3.69 0.14 15.97
C ILE A 112 4.56 -0.33 14.80
N GLU A 113 4.97 -1.60 14.83
CA GLU A 113 5.67 -2.24 13.72
C GLU A 113 4.66 -2.73 12.69
N SER A 114 4.85 -2.32 11.44
CA SER A 114 3.96 -2.71 10.34
C SER A 114 4.66 -3.56 9.31
N TYR A 115 3.97 -4.63 8.93
CA TYR A 115 4.42 -5.59 7.94
C TYR A 115 3.43 -5.64 6.79
N VAL A 116 3.92 -6.03 5.63
CA VAL A 116 3.09 -6.26 4.44
C VAL A 116 3.50 -7.57 3.79
N LEU A 117 2.51 -8.39 3.48
CA LEU A 117 2.67 -9.48 2.52
C LEU A 117 2.43 -8.90 1.14
N ASP A 118 3.47 -8.78 0.33
CA ASP A 118 3.34 -8.19 -0.99
C ASP A 118 2.54 -9.09 -1.96
N ASN A 119 2.29 -8.57 -3.15
CA ASN A 119 1.51 -9.28 -4.17
C ASN A 119 2.20 -10.53 -4.74
N ASP A 120 3.48 -10.74 -4.43
CA ASP A 120 4.25 -11.93 -4.79
C ASP A 120 4.37 -12.92 -3.60
N GLY A 121 3.70 -12.63 -2.47
CA GLY A 121 3.73 -13.46 -1.26
C GLY A 121 4.98 -13.28 -0.41
N LYS A 122 5.76 -12.21 -0.61
CA LYS A 122 6.96 -11.92 0.19
C LYS A 122 6.61 -11.01 1.35
N LEU A 123 7.07 -11.39 2.54
CA LEU A 123 6.93 -10.57 3.72
C LEU A 123 7.96 -9.44 3.71
N LYS A 124 7.48 -8.21 3.90
CA LYS A 124 8.28 -7.00 4.01
C LYS A 124 7.89 -6.23 5.25
N VAL A 125 8.85 -5.48 5.77
CA VAL A 125 8.62 -4.50 6.84
C VAL A 125 8.46 -3.11 6.22
N ILE A 126 7.51 -2.34 6.75
CA ILE A 126 7.29 -0.95 6.35
C ILE A 126 8.31 -0.08 7.07
N GLN A 127 9.09 0.66 6.30
CA GLN A 127 10.13 1.56 6.79
C GLN A 127 9.50 2.92 7.08
N ILE A 128 9.55 3.33 8.35
CA ILE A 128 9.14 4.66 8.77
C ILE A 128 10.37 5.55 8.64
N ALA A 129 10.34 6.50 7.69
CA ALA A 129 11.34 7.56 7.72
C ALA A 129 11.16 8.36 9.01
N ASP A 130 12.22 8.44 9.81
CA ASP A 130 12.28 9.32 10.98
C ASP A 130 12.66 10.71 10.47
N ASP A 131 11.70 11.63 10.45
CA ASP A 131 11.84 12.97 9.89
C ASP A 131 12.79 13.88 10.73
N GLY A 132 13.50 13.33 11.72
CA GLY A 132 14.59 13.98 12.44
C GLY A 132 14.19 15.22 13.27
N LYS A 133 12.89 15.50 13.44
CA LYS A 133 12.42 16.61 14.27
C LYS A 133 12.20 16.15 15.70
N LYS A 134 13.29 16.18 16.48
CA LYS A 134 13.24 16.30 17.94
C LYS A 134 12.95 17.74 18.34
#